data_AF-A0A133NDN6-F1
#
_entry.id   AF-A0A133NDN6-F1
#
_cell.length_a   1.000
_cell.length_b   1.000
_cell.length_c   1.000
_cell.angle_alpha   90.00
_cell.angle_beta   90.00
_cell.angle_gamma   90.00
#
_symmetry.space_group_name_H-M   'P 1'
#
loop_
_entity.id
_entity.type
_entity.pdbx_description
1 polymer ?
#
loop_
_entity_poly.entity_id
_entity_poly.type
_entity_poly.pdbx_seq_one_letter_code
_entity_poly.pdbx_strand_id
1 'polypeptide(L)' 'MNMLPNYIFAVIFAIFLIYSYVTIKIKKSKLSNGRLYGIGIMIAVLLLGMSIYGIVFNIPLDQVQLLIENSFK' A
#
# COMPACT_ATOMS: atom_id res chain seq x y z
N MET A 1 -16.61 -13.97 -4.57
CA MET A 1 -15.29 -13.32 -4.45
C MET A 1 -15.52 -11.92 -3.90
N ASN A 2 -14.99 -11.61 -2.72
CA ASN A 2 -15.25 -10.31 -2.10
C ASN A 2 -14.15 -9.32 -2.49
N MET A 3 -14.48 -8.32 -3.29
CA MET A 3 -13.55 -7.25 -3.72
C MET A 3 -13.43 -6.12 -2.71
N LEU A 4 -14.31 -6.11 -1.70
CA LEU A 4 -14.37 -5.10 -0.65
C LEU A 4 -13.02 -4.87 0.07
N PRO A 5 -12.22 -5.91 0.38
CA PRO A 5 -10.88 -5.71 0.94
C PRO A 5 -9.98 -4.85 0.06
N ASN A 6 -9.95 -5.07 -1.27
CA ASN A 6 -9.10 -4.31 -2.18
C ASN A 6 -9.42 -2.81 -2.12
N TYR A 7 -10.70 -2.47 -2.12
CA TYR A 7 -11.14 -1.07 -2.06
C TYR A 7 -10.82 -0.42 -0.71
N ILE A 8 -11.05 -1.12 0.40
CA ILE A 8 -10.74 -0.62 1.74
C ILE A 8 -9.25 -0.37 1.87
N PHE A 9 -8.41 -1.33 1.50
CA PHE A 9 -6.96 -1.19 1.58
C PHE A 9 -6.44 -0.11 0.65
N ALA A 10 -6.94 -0.02 -0.59
CA ALA A 10 -6.56 1.04 -1.51
C ALA A 10 -6.81 2.43 -0.92
N VAL A 11 -7.98 2.66 -0.30
CA VAL A 11 -8.32 3.94 0.33
C VAL A 11 -7.42 4.21 1.54
N ILE A 12 -7.22 3.24 2.43
CA ILE A 12 -6.39 3.40 3.63
C ILE A 12 -4.95 3.75 3.25
N PHE A 13 -4.35 2.99 2.32
CA PHE A 13 -2.96 3.24 1.92
C PHE A 13 -2.81 4.54 1.13
N ALA A 14 -3.79 4.92 0.30
CA ALA A 14 -3.77 6.21 -0.37
C ALA A 14 -3.78 7.37 0.64
N ILE A 15 -4.68 7.34 1.63
CA ILE A 15 -4.75 8.37 2.68
C ILE A 15 -3.44 8.42 3.48
N PHE A 16 -2.91 7.25 3.86
CA PHE A 16 -1.63 7.16 4.59
C PHE A 16 -0.47 7.76 3.79
N LEU A 17 -0.37 7.47 2.49
CA LEU A 17 0.69 8.00 1.64
C LEU A 17 0.56 9.51 1.44
N ILE A 18 -0.65 10.02 1.25
CA ILE A 18 -0.92 11.47 1.17
C ILE A 18 -0.50 12.15 2.48
N TYR A 19 -0.92 11.61 3.62
CA TYR A 19 -0.55 12.15 4.93
C TYR A 19 0.97 12.14 5.15
N SER A 20 1.63 11.04 4.77
CA SER A 20 3.07 10.89 4.86
C SER A 20 3.80 11.91 3.98
N TYR A 21 3.31 12.12 2.75
CA TYR A 21 3.85 13.12 1.83
C TYR A 21 3.73 14.54 2.41
N VAL A 22 2.55 14.92 2.89
CA VAL A 22 2.32 16.23 3.53
C VAL A 22 3.25 16.42 4.72
N THR A 23 3.38 15.39 5.57
CA THR A 23 4.20 15.46 6.78
C THR A 23 5.69 15.63 6.47
N ILE A 24 6.22 14.88 5.51
CA ILE A 24 7.64 14.92 5.14
C ILE A 24 7.97 16.16 4.31
N LYS A 25 7.20 16.43 3.26
CA LYS A 25 7.56 17.44 2.25
C LYS A 25 7.07 18.83 2.61
N ILE A 26 5.84 18.94 3.13
CA ILE A 26 5.22 20.23 3.43
C ILE A 26 5.61 20.68 4.83
N LYS A 27 5.37 19.83 5.84
CA LYS A 27 5.66 20.17 7.24
C LYS A 27 7.15 20.04 7.60
N LYS A 28 7.97 19.40 6.75
CA LYS A 28 9.40 19.12 6.99
C LYS A 28 9.67 18.58 8.39
N SER A 29 8.75 17.75 8.92
CA SER A 29 8.87 17.27 10.29
C SER A 29 10.10 16.36 10.41
N LYS A 30 10.90 16.57 11.45
CA LYS A 30 11.94 15.62 11.83
C LYS A 30 11.26 14.39 12.41
N LEU A 31 11.08 13.36 11.59
CA LEU A 31 10.66 12.05 12.03
C LEU A 31 11.80 11.44 12.86
N SER A 32 11.56 11.19 14.14
CA SER A 32 12.53 10.59 15.06
C SER A 32 13.17 9.31 14.49
N ASN A 33 12.38 8.50 13.75
CA ASN A 33 12.81 7.25 13.15
C ASN A 33 12.60 7.25 11.62
N GLY A 34 13.25 8.19 10.92
CA GLY A 34 13.11 8.35 9.46
C GLY A 34 13.31 7.08 8.64
N ARG A 35 14.21 6.17 9.07
CA ARG A 35 14.43 4.87 8.40
C ARG A 35 13.23 3.93 8.51
N LEU A 36 12.66 3.77 9.70
CA LEU A 36 11.45 2.95 9.91
C LEU A 36 10.25 3.54 9.19
N TYR A 37 10.14 4.88 9.17
CA TYR A 37 9.08 5.56 8.44
C TYR A 37 9.20 5.36 6.93
N GLY A 38 10.42 5.40 6.39
CA GLY A 38 10.70 5.09 4.98
C GLY A 38 10.30 3.65 4.60
N ILE A 39 10.58 2.67 5.47
CA ILE A 39 10.14 1.29 5.29
C ILE A 39 8.60 1.21 5.28
N GLY A 40 7.93 1.93 6.18
CA GLY A 40 6.47 2.02 6.21
C GLY A 40 5.86 2.57 4.91
N ILE A 41 6.46 3.62 4.34
CA ILE A 41 6.06 4.15 3.03
C ILE A 41 6.25 3.11 1.93
N MET A 42 7.40 2.42 1.91
CA MET A 42 7.69 1.40 0.91
C MET A 42 6.66 0.26 0.95
N ILE A 43 6.34 -0.24 2.15
CA ILE A 43 5.31 -1.27 2.36
C ILE A 43 3.93 -0.77 1.91
N ALA A 44 3.57 0.47 2.25
CA ALA A 44 2.28 1.05 1.86
C ALA A 44 2.13 1.19 0.34
N VAL A 45 3.19 1.58 -0.38
CA VAL A 45 3.18 1.63 -1.85
C VAL A 45 2.97 0.24 -2.45
N LEU A 46 3.65 -0.77 -1.91
CA LEU A 46 3.53 -2.14 -2.39
C LEU A 46 2.11 -2.70 -2.18
N LEU A 47 1.55 -2.52 -0.98
CA LEU A 47 0.18 -2.96 -0.65
C LEU A 47 -0.89 -2.19 -1.46
N LEU A 48 -0.68 -0.90 -1.71
CA LEU A 48 -1.53 -0.12 -2.60
C LEU A 48 -1.48 -0.68 -4.03
N GLY A 49 -0.28 -1.01 -4.53
CA GLY A 49 -0.09 -1.63 -5.84
C GLY A 49 -0.85 -2.94 -5.99
N MET A 50 -0.74 -3.85 -4.99
CA MET A 50 -1.51 -5.10 -4.97
C MET A 50 -3.02 -4.86 -4.96
N SER A 51 -3.49 -3.89 -4.17
CA SER A 51 -4.91 -3.54 -4.07
C SER A 51 -5.44 -2.99 -5.40
N ILE A 52 -4.69 -2.08 -6.05
CA ILE A 52 -5.04 -1.53 -7.36
C ILE A 52 -5.03 -2.62 -8.42
N TYR A 53 -4.01 -3.49 -8.43
CA TYR A 53 -3.93 -4.61 -9.35
C TYR A 53 -5.17 -5.51 -9.23
N GLY A 54 -5.55 -5.88 -8.00
CA GLY A 54 -6.77 -6.65 -7.77
C GLY A 54 -8.04 -5.96 -8.24
N ILE A 55 -8.15 -4.63 -8.08
CA ILE A 55 -9.28 -3.85 -8.60
C ILE A 55 -9.31 -3.88 -10.14
N VAL A 56 -8.18 -3.62 -10.80
CA VAL A 56 -8.09 -3.54 -12.27
C VAL A 56 -8.38 -4.88 -12.93
N PHE A 57 -7.87 -5.97 -12.37
CA PHE A 57 -8.06 -7.32 -12.92
C PHE A 57 -9.29 -8.04 -12.35
N ASN A 58 -10.06 -7.39 -11.47
CA ASN A 58 -11.21 -7.98 -10.79
C ASN A 58 -10.83 -9.32 -10.09
N ILE A 59 -9.73 -9.29 -9.34
CA ILE A 59 -9.16 -10.41 -8.58
C ILE A 59 -9.09 -9.99 -7.10
N PRO A 60 -9.58 -10.80 -6.15
CA PRO A 60 -9.53 -10.46 -4.72
C PRO A 60 -8.08 -10.50 -4.20
N LEU A 61 -7.79 -9.74 -3.14
CA LEU A 61 -6.42 -9.50 -2.66
C LEU A 61 -5.66 -10.78 -2.31
N ASP A 62 -6.36 -11.78 -1.77
CA ASP A 62 -5.83 -13.10 -1.44
C ASP A 62 -5.26 -13.81 -2.68
N GLN A 63 -5.94 -13.69 -3.82
CA GLN A 63 -5.47 -14.26 -5.07
C GLN A 63 -4.31 -13.47 -5.67
N VAL A 64 -4.30 -12.14 -5.50
CA VAL A 64 -3.13 -11.32 -5.90
C VAL A 64 -1.90 -11.71 -5.09
N GLN A 65 -2.06 -11.95 -3.79
CA GLN A 65 -0.98 -12.41 -2.92
C GLN A 65 -0.45 -13.79 -3.38
N LEU A 66 -1.35 -14.76 -3.62
CA LEU A 66 -0.97 -16.09 -4.11
C LEU A 66 -0.23 -16.03 -5.46
N LEU A 67 -0.65 -15.14 -6.38
CA LEU A 67 0.02 -14.95 -7.66
C LEU A 67 1.47 -14.51 -7.48
N ILE A 68 1.70 -13.57 -6.56
CA ILE A 68 3.03 -13.04 -6.26
C ILE A 68 3.88 -14.11 -5.60
N GLU A 69 3.37 -14.81 -4.59
CA GLU A 69 4.09 -15.90 -3.91
C GLU A 69 4.50 -17.01 -4.88
N ASN A 70 3.62 -17.38 -5.82
CA ASN A 70 3.92 -18.39 -6.84
C ASN A 70 4.95 -17.92 -7.88
N SER A 71 5.11 -16.61 -8.08
CA SER A 71 6.09 -16.06 -9.02
C SER A 71 7.54 -16.11 -8.49
N PHE A 72 7.72 -16.31 -7.18
CA PHE A 72 9.02 -16.40 -6.51
C PHE A 72 9.42 -17.85 -6.18
N LYS A 73 8.61 -18.83 -6.57
CA LYS A 73 8.84 -20.26 -6.37
C LYS A 73 9.52 -20.87 -7.60
#